data_AF-A0A060CFN4-F1
#
_entry.id   AF-A0A060CFN4-F1
#
_cell.length_a   1.000
_cell.length_b   1.000
_cell.length_c   1.000
_cell.angle_alpha   90.00
_cell.angle_beta   90.00
_cell.angle_gamma   90.00
#
_symmetry.space_group_name_H-M   'P 1'
#
loop_
_entity.id
_entity.type
_entity.pdbx_description
1 polymer ?
#
loop_
_entity_poly.entity_id
_entity_poly.type
_entity_poly.pdbx_seq_one_letter_code
_entity_poly.pdbx_strand_id
1 'polypeptide(L)'
;AERQRYFDAYIDEVVGRYAGRLQSWDVVNEPFWPGHRAPGGFRVGPWYDAFGPDYIRRAFSRARQVDPRTRLVLNEAQTERDDELGRTIRRGLLKLVADLKHAGVKLDAVGLEGHLQPQAPQDLARFEEFLHELAALGVDIYITEFDVRDDTFPDDHRGPRRQGRVIRRPVSQYRAS
;
A
#
# COMPACT_ATOMS: atom_id res chain seq x y z
N ALA A 1 -13.76 -10.53 20.45
CA ALA A 1 -13.90 -9.43 21.43
C ALA A 1 -12.54 -8.83 21.83
N GLU A 2 -11.58 -9.61 22.32
CA GLU A 2 -10.27 -9.09 22.74
C GLU A 2 -9.45 -8.48 21.59
N ARG A 3 -9.26 -9.22 20.49
CA ARG A 3 -8.56 -8.71 19.28
C ARG A 3 -9.13 -7.39 18.77
N GLN A 4 -10.45 -7.25 18.82
CA GLN A 4 -11.14 -6.03 18.36
C GLN A 4 -10.84 -4.84 19.28
N ARG A 5 -10.83 -5.06 20.60
CA ARG A 5 -10.42 -4.03 21.58
C ARG A 5 -8.95 -3.65 21.41
N TYR A 6 -8.07 -4.63 21.24
CA TYR A 6 -6.65 -4.37 21.04
C TYR A 6 -6.38 -3.59 19.75
N PHE A 7 -7.07 -3.93 18.64
CA PHE A 7 -6.96 -3.22 17.38
C PHE A 7 -7.26 -1.72 17.53
N ASP A 8 -8.39 -1.41 18.17
CA ASP A 8 -8.79 -0.03 18.42
C ASP A 8 -7.82 0.71 19.33
N ALA A 9 -7.42 0.09 20.44
CA ALA A 9 -6.50 0.68 21.41
C ALA A 9 -5.12 0.95 20.80
N TYR A 10 -4.61 0.04 19.97
CA TYR A 10 -3.33 0.18 19.30
C TYR A 10 -3.32 1.39 18.35
N ILE A 11 -4.38 1.55 17.56
CA ILE A 11 -4.50 2.71 16.65
C ILE A 11 -4.56 4.00 17.46
N ASP A 12 -5.38 4.07 18.51
CA ASP A 12 -5.50 5.26 19.34
C ASP A 12 -4.18 5.66 19.99
N GLU A 13 -3.48 4.69 20.56
CA GLU A 13 -2.23 4.93 21.27
C GLU A 13 -1.12 5.38 20.31
N VAL A 14 -0.93 4.65 19.20
CA VAL A 14 0.17 4.93 18.26
C VAL A 14 -0.10 6.19 17.45
N VAL A 15 -1.28 6.33 16.85
CA VAL A 15 -1.63 7.53 16.08
C VAL A 15 -1.67 8.74 17.01
N GLY A 16 -2.25 8.61 18.20
CA GLY A 16 -2.33 9.69 19.19
C GLY A 16 -0.96 10.17 19.66
N ARG A 17 -0.02 9.26 19.91
CA ARG A 17 1.35 9.58 20.33
C ARG A 17 2.12 10.45 19.32
N TYR A 18 1.85 10.27 18.03
CA TYR A 18 2.53 10.99 16.95
C TYR A 18 1.63 11.98 16.21
N ALA A 19 0.45 12.30 16.76
CA ALA A 19 -0.52 13.17 16.11
C ALA A 19 0.09 14.53 15.75
N GLY A 20 -0.05 14.93 14.49
CA GLY A 20 0.50 16.17 13.94
C GLY A 20 2.03 16.22 13.81
N ARG A 21 2.74 15.11 14.01
CA ARG A 21 4.21 15.03 13.92
C ARG A 21 4.71 14.32 12.66
N LEU A 22 3.81 13.67 11.92
CA LEU A 22 4.12 12.91 10.71
C LEU A 22 3.44 13.57 9.50
N GLN A 23 4.03 13.37 8.32
CA GLN A 23 3.41 13.80 7.07
C GLN A 23 2.28 12.85 6.63
N SER A 24 2.50 11.55 6.83
CA SER A 24 1.55 10.50 6.46
C SER A 24 1.69 9.27 7.35
N TRP A 25 0.63 8.46 7.36
CA TRP A 25 0.60 7.10 7.89
C TRP A 25 0.19 6.12 6.81
N ASP A 26 0.94 5.03 6.67
CA ASP A 26 0.44 3.82 6.02
C ASP A 26 -0.46 3.11 7.04
N VAL A 27 -1.76 3.38 6.95
CA VAL A 27 -2.75 2.93 7.94
C VAL A 27 -2.97 1.41 7.84
N VAL A 28 -2.95 0.90 6.61
CA VAL A 28 -3.00 -0.52 6.30
C VAL A 28 -1.96 -0.81 5.23
N ASN A 29 -1.14 -1.84 5.49
CA ASN A 29 -0.11 -2.33 4.59
C ASN A 29 -0.52 -3.69 4.02
N GLU A 30 -0.37 -3.88 2.71
CA GLU A 30 -0.57 -5.13 1.97
C GLU A 30 -1.89 -5.88 2.30
N PRO A 31 -3.07 -5.23 2.17
CA PRO A 31 -4.35 -5.89 2.42
C PRO A 31 -4.62 -7.07 1.48
N PHE A 32 -3.92 -7.19 0.35
CA PHE A 32 -4.12 -8.28 -0.60
C PHE A 32 -3.03 -9.35 -0.53
N TRP A 33 -3.48 -10.60 -0.66
CA TRP A 33 -2.61 -11.73 -0.97
C TRP A 33 -3.48 -12.85 -1.55
N PRO A 34 -3.73 -12.87 -2.88
CA PRO A 34 -4.62 -13.84 -3.51
C PRO A 34 -4.26 -15.31 -3.22
N GLY A 35 -3.00 -15.60 -2.90
CA GLY A 35 -2.54 -16.92 -2.46
C GLY A 35 -3.23 -17.45 -1.20
N HIS A 36 -3.76 -16.57 -0.33
CA HIS A 36 -4.55 -16.96 0.84
C HIS A 36 -6.00 -17.36 0.50
N ARG A 37 -6.45 -17.14 -0.74
CA ARG A 37 -7.76 -17.56 -1.26
C ARG A 37 -8.97 -17.06 -0.45
N ALA A 38 -8.82 -15.97 0.31
CA ALA A 38 -9.96 -15.31 0.92
C ALA A 38 -10.84 -14.67 -0.17
N PRO A 39 -12.16 -14.53 0.06
CA PRO A 39 -13.04 -13.79 -0.85
C PRO A 39 -12.46 -12.41 -1.17
N GLY A 40 -12.46 -12.01 -2.44
CA GLY A 40 -11.89 -10.72 -2.87
C GLY A 40 -10.36 -10.66 -2.90
N GLY A 41 -9.65 -11.76 -2.63
CA GLY A 41 -8.18 -11.81 -2.69
C GLY A 41 -7.47 -11.22 -1.48
N PHE A 42 -8.21 -10.96 -0.39
CA PHE A 42 -7.65 -10.38 0.83
C PHE A 42 -6.61 -11.30 1.49
N ARG A 43 -5.63 -10.67 2.11
CA ARG A 43 -4.70 -11.32 3.02
C ARG A 43 -5.43 -11.63 4.34
N VAL A 44 -5.51 -12.92 4.69
CA VAL A 44 -5.97 -13.33 6.02
C VAL A 44 -4.93 -13.02 7.08
N GLY A 45 -5.39 -12.77 8.31
CA GLY A 45 -4.55 -12.42 9.45
C GLY A 45 -5.39 -12.01 10.64
N PRO A 46 -4.78 -11.65 11.78
CA PRO A 46 -5.51 -11.42 13.03
C PRO A 46 -6.63 -10.38 12.96
N TRP A 47 -6.45 -9.33 12.14
CA TRP A 47 -7.44 -8.28 11.93
C TRP A 47 -8.56 -8.70 10.98
N TYR A 48 -8.21 -9.42 9.91
CA TYR A 48 -9.20 -10.03 9.02
C TYR A 48 -10.04 -11.07 9.75
N ASP A 49 -9.45 -11.91 10.60
CA ASP A 49 -10.20 -12.88 11.42
C ASP A 49 -11.17 -12.20 12.38
N ALA A 50 -10.82 -10.99 12.84
CA ALA A 50 -11.61 -10.26 13.83
C ALA A 50 -12.77 -9.44 13.21
N PHE A 51 -12.61 -8.96 11.98
CA PHE A 51 -13.54 -8.00 11.36
C PHE A 51 -13.91 -8.32 9.90
N GLY A 52 -13.37 -9.38 9.32
CA GLY A 52 -13.33 -9.56 7.87
C GLY A 52 -12.59 -8.38 7.21
N PRO A 53 -12.86 -8.06 5.93
CA PRO A 53 -12.21 -6.93 5.25
C PRO A 53 -12.58 -5.55 5.84
N ASP A 54 -13.61 -5.46 6.69
CA ASP A 54 -14.04 -4.19 7.30
C ASP A 54 -13.01 -3.61 8.28
N TYR A 55 -11.99 -4.38 8.68
CA TYR A 55 -10.87 -3.85 9.47
C TYR A 55 -10.21 -2.65 8.80
N ILE A 56 -10.16 -2.61 7.46
CA ILE A 56 -9.54 -1.53 6.69
C ILE A 56 -10.33 -0.24 6.88
N ARG A 57 -11.64 -0.28 6.66
CA ARG A 57 -12.53 0.86 6.89
C ARG A 57 -12.45 1.35 8.33
N ARG A 58 -12.45 0.42 9.29
CA ARG A 58 -12.32 0.74 10.72
C ARG A 58 -10.98 1.42 11.02
N ALA A 59 -9.88 0.93 10.47
CA ALA A 59 -8.54 1.49 10.67
C ALA A 59 -8.49 2.95 10.25
N PHE A 60 -8.90 3.24 9.01
CA PHE A 60 -8.91 4.61 8.47
C PHE A 60 -9.84 5.53 9.24
N SER A 61 -11.03 5.04 9.59
CA SER A 61 -12.02 5.85 10.33
C SER A 61 -11.47 6.23 11.70
N ARG A 62 -10.83 5.29 12.39
CA ARG A 62 -10.26 5.52 13.72
C ARG A 62 -9.01 6.39 13.67
N ALA A 63 -8.08 6.10 12.75
CA ALA A 63 -6.89 6.94 12.54
C ALA A 63 -7.26 8.40 12.24
N ARG A 64 -8.29 8.64 11.41
CA ARG A 64 -8.78 10.00 11.13
C ARG A 64 -9.38 10.70 12.35
N GLN A 65 -10.07 9.96 13.22
CA GLN A 65 -10.63 10.53 14.46
C GLN A 65 -9.52 10.98 15.42
N VAL A 66 -8.43 10.21 15.49
CA VAL A 66 -7.31 10.46 16.40
C VAL A 66 -6.39 11.57 15.88
N ASP A 67 -6.08 11.56 14.57
CA ASP A 67 -5.32 12.63 13.91
C ASP A 67 -6.05 13.11 12.64
N PRO A 68 -6.84 14.19 12.76
CA PRO A 68 -7.58 14.74 11.62
C PRO A 68 -6.71 15.36 10.53
N ARG A 69 -5.42 15.63 10.78
CA ARG A 69 -4.57 16.45 9.89
C ARG A 69 -3.56 15.63 9.10
N THR A 70 -3.09 14.51 9.63
CA THR A 70 -2.12 13.66 8.94
C THR A 70 -2.74 13.01 7.71
N ARG A 71 -1.93 12.77 6.67
CA ARG A 71 -2.40 12.08 5.46
C ARG A 71 -2.48 10.57 5.71
N LEU A 72 -3.58 9.94 5.32
CA LEU A 72 -3.81 8.50 5.54
C LEU A 72 -3.67 7.74 4.22
N VAL A 73 -2.77 6.77 4.21
CA VAL A 73 -2.31 6.04 3.04
C VAL A 73 -2.68 4.56 3.15
N LEU A 74 -3.14 3.98 2.05
CA LEU A 74 -3.28 2.54 1.86
C LEU A 74 -2.08 2.07 1.03
N ASN A 75 -1.17 1.31 1.61
CA ASN A 75 0.08 0.90 0.94
C ASN A 75 -0.02 -0.55 0.46
N GLU A 76 0.42 -0.81 -0.78
CA GLU A 76 0.34 -2.13 -1.39
C GLU A 76 1.52 -2.45 -2.31
N ALA A 77 1.91 -3.73 -2.29
CA ALA A 77 3.00 -4.31 -3.05
C ALA A 77 2.52 -4.91 -4.38
N GLN A 78 3.47 -5.31 -5.22
CA GLN A 78 3.26 -6.11 -6.44
C GLN A 78 2.43 -5.44 -7.54
N THR A 79 1.99 -4.19 -7.36
CA THR A 79 1.16 -3.49 -8.33
C THR A 79 1.92 -3.15 -9.62
N GLU A 80 3.24 -3.18 -9.61
CA GLU A 80 4.10 -2.88 -10.76
C GLU A 80 4.15 -4.06 -11.74
N ARG A 81 3.82 -5.27 -11.28
CA ARG A 81 3.87 -6.50 -12.08
C ARG A 81 2.66 -6.61 -12.99
N ASP A 82 2.91 -7.10 -14.20
CA ASP A 82 1.87 -7.38 -15.18
C ASP A 82 1.56 -8.87 -15.35
N ASP A 83 1.88 -9.69 -14.35
CA ASP A 83 1.39 -11.07 -14.28
C ASP A 83 0.02 -11.16 -13.59
N GLU A 84 -0.50 -12.38 -13.40
CA GLU A 84 -1.84 -12.55 -12.80
C GLU A 84 -1.91 -12.05 -11.36
N LEU A 85 -0.81 -12.13 -10.61
CA LEU A 85 -0.75 -11.63 -9.24
C LEU A 85 -0.91 -10.11 -9.22
N GLY A 86 -0.06 -9.40 -9.98
CA GLY A 86 -0.11 -7.94 -10.04
C GLY A 86 -1.45 -7.42 -10.57
N ARG A 87 -1.97 -8.01 -11.66
CA ARG A 87 -3.29 -7.63 -12.19
C ARG A 87 -4.43 -7.91 -11.22
N THR A 88 -4.37 -8.99 -10.44
CA THR A 88 -5.38 -9.27 -9.42
C THR A 88 -5.34 -8.24 -8.30
N ILE A 89 -4.16 -7.89 -7.82
CA ILE A 89 -3.98 -6.89 -6.77
C ILE A 89 -4.45 -5.51 -7.25
N ARG A 90 -4.10 -5.08 -8.47
CA ARG A 90 -4.59 -3.82 -9.07
C ARG A 90 -6.12 -3.73 -9.07
N ARG A 91 -6.81 -4.78 -9.56
CA ARG A 91 -8.29 -4.84 -9.56
C ARG A 91 -8.88 -4.79 -8.15
N GLY A 92 -8.29 -5.52 -7.22
CA GLY A 92 -8.70 -5.53 -5.82
C GLY A 92 -8.55 -4.14 -5.17
N LEU A 93 -7.42 -3.48 -5.42
CA LEU A 93 -7.09 -2.17 -4.88
C LEU A 93 -8.03 -1.09 -5.42
N LEU A 94 -8.26 -1.04 -6.73
CA LEU A 94 -9.24 -0.12 -7.34
C LEU A 94 -10.63 -0.28 -6.71
N LYS A 95 -11.10 -1.53 -6.60
CA LYS A 95 -12.40 -1.81 -5.99
C LYS A 95 -12.45 -1.35 -4.53
N LEU A 96 -11.43 -1.70 -3.74
CA LEU A 96 -11.38 -1.35 -2.33
C LEU A 96 -11.34 0.17 -2.12
N VAL A 97 -10.53 0.89 -2.89
CA VAL A 97 -10.47 2.36 -2.82
C VAL A 97 -11.82 2.95 -3.19
N ALA A 98 -12.46 2.48 -4.26
CA ALA A 98 -13.79 2.93 -4.64
C ALA A 98 -14.84 2.69 -3.54
N ASP A 99 -14.86 1.49 -2.95
CA ASP A 99 -15.77 1.13 -1.85
C ASP A 99 -15.55 2.03 -0.62
N LEU A 100 -14.29 2.28 -0.24
CA LEU A 100 -13.94 3.15 0.89
C LEU A 100 -14.35 4.61 0.63
N LYS A 101 -14.09 5.14 -0.57
CA LYS A 101 -14.49 6.50 -0.95
C LYS A 101 -16.02 6.62 -0.96
N HIS A 102 -16.73 5.63 -1.48
CA HIS A 102 -18.20 5.59 -1.46
C HIS A 102 -18.76 5.56 -0.03
N ALA A 103 -18.11 4.83 0.89
CA ALA A 103 -18.46 4.80 2.30
C ALA A 103 -18.06 6.07 3.09
N GLY A 104 -17.55 7.10 2.42
CA GLY A 104 -17.16 8.38 3.04
C GLY A 104 -15.85 8.33 3.85
N VAL A 105 -15.06 7.27 3.67
CA VAL A 105 -13.78 7.11 4.39
C VAL A 105 -12.76 8.13 3.88
N LYS A 106 -12.07 8.79 4.81
CA LYS A 106 -10.99 9.73 4.50
C LYS A 106 -9.67 9.00 4.25
N LEU A 107 -9.56 8.41 3.05
CA LEU A 107 -8.33 7.91 2.46
C LEU A 107 -7.78 8.99 1.52
N ASP A 108 -6.54 9.43 1.78
CA ASP A 108 -5.95 10.57 1.08
C ASP A 108 -5.04 10.12 -0.08
N ALA A 109 -4.34 9.00 0.10
CA ALA A 109 -3.43 8.48 -0.91
C ALA A 109 -3.41 6.95 -0.94
N VAL A 110 -2.94 6.42 -2.07
CA VAL A 110 -2.54 5.03 -2.23
C VAL A 110 -1.02 5.00 -2.41
N GLY A 111 -0.34 4.22 -1.58
CA GLY A 111 1.08 3.94 -1.69
C GLY A 111 1.30 2.71 -2.57
N LEU A 112 2.15 2.87 -3.59
CA LEU A 112 2.67 1.78 -4.40
C LEU A 112 4.12 1.59 -3.98
N GLU A 113 4.45 0.42 -3.43
CA GLU A 113 5.77 0.17 -2.85
C GLU A 113 6.89 0.37 -3.87
N GLY A 114 6.70 -0.03 -5.13
CA GLY A 114 7.71 0.17 -6.16
C GLY A 114 8.87 -0.81 -6.09
N HIS A 115 8.66 -2.01 -5.54
CA HIS A 115 9.64 -3.09 -5.53
C HIS A 115 9.77 -3.75 -6.92
N LEU A 116 10.57 -3.14 -7.79
CA LEU A 116 10.73 -3.60 -9.16
C LEU A 116 11.51 -4.92 -9.23
N GLN A 117 10.92 -5.90 -9.90
CA GLN A 117 11.51 -7.20 -10.14
C GLN A 117 11.74 -7.35 -11.65
N PRO A 118 12.98 -7.25 -12.15
CA PRO A 118 13.29 -7.28 -13.59
C PRO A 118 12.78 -8.55 -14.31
N GLN A 119 12.70 -9.67 -13.60
CA GLN A 119 12.20 -10.94 -14.11
C GLN A 119 10.67 -11.03 -14.18
N ALA A 120 9.96 -10.11 -13.54
CA ALA A 120 8.50 -10.06 -13.61
C ALA A 120 8.05 -9.42 -14.94
N PRO A 121 7.00 -9.92 -15.59
CA PRO A 121 6.40 -9.22 -16.72
C PRO A 121 6.00 -7.79 -16.33
N GLN A 122 6.25 -6.84 -17.21
CA GLN A 122 5.86 -5.43 -17.05
C GLN A 122 5.18 -4.96 -18.33
N ASP A 123 4.15 -4.13 -18.18
CA ASP A 123 3.44 -3.45 -19.26
C ASP A 123 3.20 -2.02 -18.79
N LEU A 124 3.98 -1.07 -19.32
CA LEU A 124 3.95 0.32 -18.87
C LEU A 124 2.64 1.01 -19.23
N ALA A 125 2.04 0.70 -20.38
CA ALA A 125 0.78 1.29 -20.80
C ALA A 125 -0.34 0.85 -19.86
N ARG A 126 -0.41 -0.44 -19.53
CA ARG A 126 -1.42 -0.95 -18.58
C ARG A 126 -1.18 -0.46 -17.16
N PHE A 127 0.08 -0.28 -16.76
CA PHE A 127 0.37 0.31 -15.46
C PHE A 127 -0.07 1.78 -15.42
N GLU A 128 0.20 2.56 -16.46
CA GLU A 128 -0.27 3.95 -16.60
C GLU A 128 -1.81 4.06 -16.55
N GLU A 129 -2.52 3.17 -17.25
CA GLU A 129 -3.99 3.06 -17.17
C GLU A 129 -4.47 2.85 -15.72
N PHE A 130 -3.84 1.91 -15.00
CA PHE A 130 -4.15 1.67 -13.58
C PHE A 130 -3.90 2.89 -12.69
N LEU A 131 -2.83 3.65 -12.95
CA LEU A 131 -2.56 4.90 -12.22
C LEU A 131 -3.64 5.95 -12.50
N HIS A 132 -4.11 6.07 -13.75
CA HIS A 132 -5.21 6.97 -14.09
C HIS A 132 -6.52 6.56 -13.42
N GLU A 133 -6.84 5.26 -13.38
CA GLU A 133 -8.03 4.73 -12.71
C GLU A 133 -7.98 5.01 -11.19
N LEU A 134 -6.83 4.85 -10.54
CA LEU A 134 -6.63 5.21 -9.14
C LEU A 134 -6.82 6.72 -8.92
N ALA A 135 -6.15 7.56 -9.72
CA ALA A 135 -6.25 9.00 -9.61
C ALA A 135 -7.69 9.51 -9.81
N ALA A 136 -8.46 8.87 -10.71
CA ALA A 136 -9.86 9.17 -10.94
C ALA A 136 -10.76 8.90 -9.72
N LEU A 137 -10.33 8.06 -8.76
CA LEU A 137 -11.01 7.86 -7.47
C LEU A 137 -10.73 9.00 -6.47
N GLY A 138 -9.95 10.01 -6.87
CA GLY A 138 -9.67 11.21 -6.08
C GLY A 138 -8.74 10.93 -4.90
N VAL A 139 -7.69 10.15 -5.14
CA VAL A 139 -6.61 9.86 -4.18
C VAL A 139 -5.28 10.28 -4.81
N ASP A 140 -4.35 10.75 -3.98
CA ASP A 140 -2.97 10.93 -4.44
C ASP A 140 -2.30 9.54 -4.60
N ILE A 141 -1.29 9.45 -5.45
CA ILE A 141 -0.50 8.23 -5.62
C ILE A 141 0.92 8.50 -5.12
N TYR A 142 1.38 7.69 -4.18
CA TYR A 142 2.73 7.74 -3.64
C TYR A 142 3.54 6.56 -4.13
N ILE A 143 4.82 6.81 -4.40
CA ILE A 143 5.82 5.75 -4.48
C ILE A 143 6.54 5.71 -3.13
N THR A 144 6.41 4.60 -2.40
CA THR A 144 6.73 4.55 -0.96
C THR A 144 8.05 3.85 -0.64
N GLU A 145 8.40 2.79 -1.37
CA GLU A 145 9.51 1.88 -1.03
C GLU A 145 10.42 1.54 -2.21
N PHE A 146 10.52 2.44 -3.19
CA PHE A 146 11.13 2.16 -4.49
C PHE A 146 12.53 1.54 -4.40
N ASP A 147 12.65 0.35 -4.97
CA ASP A 147 13.91 -0.33 -5.22
C ASP A 147 13.82 -1.20 -6.48
N VAL A 148 14.99 -1.66 -6.94
CA VAL A 148 15.11 -2.58 -8.08
C VAL A 148 15.91 -3.78 -7.60
N ARG A 149 15.31 -4.97 -7.71
CA ARG A 149 16.01 -6.22 -7.43
C ARG A 149 17.10 -6.44 -8.47
N ASP A 150 18.34 -6.61 -8.01
CA ASP A 150 19.51 -6.74 -8.86
C ASP A 150 20.17 -8.13 -8.85
N ASP A 151 19.66 -9.06 -8.03
CA ASP A 151 20.19 -10.43 -7.88
C ASP A 151 20.09 -11.30 -9.15
N THR A 152 19.35 -10.83 -10.16
CA THR A 152 19.21 -11.49 -11.46
C THR A 152 20.16 -10.96 -12.53
N PHE A 153 20.90 -9.86 -12.27
CA PHE A 153 21.89 -9.34 -13.21
C PHE A 153 23.25 -10.03 -13.03
N PRO A 154 24.08 -10.10 -14.09
CA PRO A 154 25.45 -10.55 -13.97
C PRO A 154 26.22 -9.72 -12.93
N ASP A 155 26.97 -10.39 -12.06
CA ASP A 155 27.82 -9.74 -11.06
C ASP A 155 28.95 -8.97 -11.78
N ASP A 156 28.89 -7.64 -11.76
CA ASP A 156 29.92 -6.76 -12.34
C ASP A 156 30.94 -6.29 -11.28
N HIS A 157 30.75 -6.69 -10.02
CA HIS A 157 31.63 -6.35 -8.91
C HIS A 157 32.83 -7.31 -8.81
N ARG A 158 34.02 -6.83 -9.18
CA ARG A 158 35.31 -7.53 -8.99
C ARG A 158 35.81 -7.50 -7.53
N GLY A 159 34.93 -7.56 -6.53
CA GLY A 159 35.28 -7.47 -5.10
C GLY A 159 34.32 -8.25 -4.21
N PRO A 160 34.68 -8.53 -2.94
CA PRO A 160 33.84 -9.33 -2.05
C PRO A 160 32.49 -8.63 -1.80
N ARG A 161 31.40 -9.39 -1.99
CA ARG A 161 30.01 -8.93 -1.84
C ARG A 161 29.80 -8.21 -0.52
N ARG A 162 29.55 -6.89 -0.56
CA ARG A 162 28.89 -6.19 0.53
C ARG A 162 27.40 -6.20 0.23
N GLN A 163 26.66 -7.13 0.82
CA GLN A 163 25.20 -7.08 0.82
C GLN A 163 24.75 -5.73 1.41
N GLY A 164 23.92 -5.01 0.67
CA GLY A 164 23.19 -3.85 1.17
C GLY A 164 23.86 -2.50 0.96
N ARG A 165 23.57 -1.85 -0.18
CA ARG A 165 23.44 -0.40 -0.21
C ARG A 165 22.37 0.01 -1.20
N VAL A 166 21.14 0.13 -0.69
CA VAL A 166 20.03 0.78 -1.39
C VAL A 166 20.50 2.16 -1.86
N ILE A 167 20.55 2.37 -3.19
CA ILE A 167 20.80 3.69 -3.75
C ILE A 167 19.51 4.49 -3.57
N ARG A 168 19.39 5.18 -2.42
CA ARG A 168 18.32 6.15 -2.19
C ARG A 168 18.58 7.39 -3.05
N ARG A 169 17.98 7.47 -4.23
CA ARG A 169 17.80 8.74 -4.94
C ARG A 169 16.36 9.24 -4.68
N PRO A 170 16.17 10.48 -4.21
CA PRO A 170 14.83 11.01 -3.99
C PRO A 170 14.11 11.15 -5.34
N VAL A 171 12.94 10.50 -5.46
CA VAL A 171 12.03 10.68 -6.59
C VAL A 171 11.17 11.92 -6.30
N SER A 172 11.14 12.85 -7.26
CA SER A 172 10.28 14.03 -7.21
C SER A 172 8.82 13.65 -7.32
N GLN A 173 7.99 14.17 -6.41
CA GLN A 173 6.53 14.02 -6.43
C GLN A 173 5.95 14.46 -7.78
N TYR A 174 5.22 13.57 -8.44
CA TYR A 174 4.33 13.95 -9.54
C TYR A 174 3.07 14.58 -8.95
N ARG A 175 2.78 15.83 -9.32
CA ARG A 175 1.45 16.42 -9.18
C ARG A 175 0.82 16.46 -10.55
N ALA A 176 -0.33 15.80 -10.72
CA ALA A 176 -1.19 16.04 -11.86
C ALA A 176 -1.71 17.49 -11.79
N SER A 177 -1.57 18.20 -12.91
CA SER A 177 -2.08 19.56 -13.15
C SER A 177 -3.59 19.60 -13.30
#